data_AF-A0A519SVN7-F1
#
_entry.id   AF-A0A519SVN7-F1
#
_cell.length_a   1.000
_cell.length_b   1.000
_cell.length_c   1.000
_cell.angle_alpha   90.00
_cell.angle_beta   90.00
_cell.angle_gamma   90.00
#
_symmetry.space_group_name_H-M   'P 1'
#
loop_
_entity.id
_entity.type
_entity.pdbx_description
1 polymer ?
#
loop_
_entity_poly.entity_id
_entity_poly.type
_entity_poly.pdbx_seq_one_letter_code
_entity_poly.pdbx_strand_id
1 'polypeptide(L)'
;MPVQQIYLLRHGQTDFNVQGIVQGSGVDSDLNERGRWQAERFWQAYKDLPFARVYTSRLKRTHQSMHKFIDLGLPHEAHAALNEISWGTREGTRITPQEDA
;
A
#
# COMPACT_ATOMS: atom_id res chain seq x y z
N MET A 1 11.11 -7.95 -28.65
CA MET A 1 9.98 -7.55 -27.78
C MET A 1 10.56 -6.62 -26.72
N PRO A 2 10.01 -5.41 -26.50
CA PRO A 2 10.46 -4.57 -25.41
C PRO A 2 10.22 -5.27 -24.07
N VAL A 3 11.21 -5.22 -23.18
CA VAL A 3 11.08 -5.77 -21.82
C VAL A 3 10.41 -4.72 -20.95
N GLN A 4 9.34 -5.10 -20.27
CA GLN A 4 8.69 -4.25 -19.28
C GLN A 4 9.19 -4.62 -17.89
N GLN A 5 9.65 -3.62 -17.14
CA GLN A 5 9.99 -3.80 -15.73
C GLN A 5 8.83 -3.37 -14.84
N ILE A 6 8.48 -4.20 -13.85
CA ILE A 6 7.39 -3.95 -12.91
C ILE A 6 7.98 -3.98 -11.49
N TYR A 7 7.61 -2.99 -10.69
CA TYR A 7 7.96 -2.91 -9.28
C TYR A 7 6.69 -3.12 -8.45
N LEU A 8 6.73 -4.09 -7.54
CA LEU A 8 5.63 -4.38 -6.62
C LEU A 8 5.99 -3.86 -5.24
N LEU A 9 5.17 -2.95 -4.72
CA LEU A 9 5.36 -2.34 -3.42
C LEU A 9 4.17 -2.62 -2.52
N ARG A 10 4.43 -3.14 -1.31
CA ARG A 10 3.44 -3.17 -0.23
C ARG A 10 3.36 -1.77 0.40
N HIS A 11 2.15 -1.34 0.76
CA HIS A 11 1.96 -0.08 1.49
C HIS A 11 2.79 -0.03 2.79
N GLY A 12 3.09 1.19 3.24
CA GLY A 12 3.74 1.43 4.53
C GLY A 12 2.90 0.96 5.72
N GLN A 13 3.51 0.93 6.90
CA GLN A 13 2.87 0.49 8.13
C GLN A 13 1.66 1.37 8.52
N THR A 14 0.64 0.71 9.08
CA THR A 14 -0.54 1.29 9.71
C THR A 14 -0.58 0.86 11.18
N ASP A 15 -1.37 1.53 12.04
CA ASP A 15 -1.51 1.11 13.44
C ASP A 15 -2.13 -0.29 13.58
N PHE A 16 -2.97 -0.69 12.62
CA PHE A 16 -3.55 -2.03 12.60
C PHE A 16 -2.50 -3.11 12.31
N ASN A 17 -1.44 -2.79 11.56
CA ASN A 17 -0.32 -3.73 11.41
C ASN A 17 0.41 -3.94 12.75
N VAL A 18 0.62 -2.88 13.53
CA VAL A 18 1.30 -2.96 14.84
C VAL A 18 0.45 -3.73 15.84
N GLN A 19 -0.87 -3.54 15.80
CA GLN A 19 -1.81 -4.19 16.71
C GLN A 19 -2.20 -5.62 16.28
N GLY A 20 -1.68 -6.10 15.14
CA GLY A 20 -2.06 -7.39 14.58
C GLY A 20 -3.53 -7.46 14.19
N ILE A 21 -4.15 -6.36 13.76
CA ILE A 21 -5.56 -6.31 13.34
C ILE A 21 -5.66 -6.57 11.83
N VAL A 22 -6.57 -7.47 11.44
CA VAL A 22 -6.91 -7.76 10.06
C VAL A 22 -7.56 -6.53 9.42
N GLN A 23 -7.02 -6.07 8.29
CA GLN A 23 -7.54 -4.90 7.59
C GLN A 23 -8.43 -5.28 6.40
N GLY A 24 -7.91 -6.12 5.51
CA GLY A 24 -8.62 -6.44 4.28
C GLY A 24 -8.97 -5.22 3.43
N SER A 25 -10.05 -5.33 2.66
CA SER A 25 -10.51 -4.27 1.75
C SER A 25 -11.61 -3.38 2.34
N GLY A 26 -12.32 -3.83 3.38
CA GLY A 26 -13.32 -3.01 4.06
C GLY A 26 -12.74 -2.09 5.14
N VAL A 27 -11.50 -2.30 5.59
CA VAL A 27 -10.79 -1.35 6.47
C VAL A 27 -9.87 -0.47 5.65
N ASP A 28 -10.21 0.82 5.57
CA ASP A 28 -9.47 1.84 4.85
C ASP A 28 -8.63 2.72 5.80
N SER A 29 -7.65 2.08 6.43
CA SER A 29 -6.73 2.67 7.40
C SER A 29 -5.71 3.62 6.76
N ASP A 30 -5.27 4.61 7.55
CA ASP A 30 -4.17 5.50 7.22
C ASP A 30 -2.81 4.88 7.59
N LEU A 31 -1.76 5.32 6.88
CA LEU A 31 -0.39 5.09 7.31
C LEU A 31 -0.13 5.75 8.65
N ASN A 32 0.58 5.05 9.53
CA ASN A 32 1.10 5.66 10.75
C ASN A 32 2.41 6.42 10.46
N GLU A 33 3.03 6.99 11.50
CA GLU A 33 4.27 7.76 11.34
C GLU A 33 5.39 6.92 10.71
N ARG A 34 5.54 5.66 11.14
CA ARG A 34 6.51 4.74 10.55
C ARG A 34 6.17 4.43 9.09
N GLY A 35 4.90 4.27 8.74
CA GLY A 35 4.45 4.08 7.36
C GLY A 35 4.77 5.26 6.46
N ARG A 36 4.54 6.49 6.95
CA ARG A 36 4.92 7.72 6.23
C ARG A 36 6.43 7.83 6.05
N TRP A 37 7.21 7.49 7.09
CA TRP A 37 8.66 7.42 7.00
C TRP A 37 9.11 6.36 5.97
N GLN A 38 8.49 5.19 5.94
CA GLN A 38 8.77 4.15 4.94
C GLN A 38 8.47 4.62 3.51
N ALA A 39 7.34 5.29 3.30
CA ALA A 39 6.97 5.89 2.02
C ALA A 39 8.01 6.94 1.57
N GLU A 40 8.49 7.78 2.49
CA GLU A 40 9.55 8.75 2.22
C GLU A 40 10.86 8.07 1.81
N ARG A 41 11.27 7.00 2.52
CA ARG A 41 12.49 6.26 2.17
C ARG A 41 12.38 5.62 0.79
N PHE A 42 11.22 5.06 0.45
CA PHE A 42 10.97 4.52 -0.89
C PHE A 42 11.07 5.61 -1.95
N TRP A 43 10.41 6.75 -1.76
CA TRP A 43 10.54 7.90 -2.67
C TRP A 43 12.00 8.30 -2.88
N GLN A 44 12.76 8.54 -1.81
CA GLN A 44 14.16 8.99 -1.92
C GLN A 44 15.05 8.00 -2.67
N ALA A 45 14.81 6.70 -2.52
CA ALA A 45 15.59 5.67 -3.19
C ALA A 45 15.24 5.51 -4.68
N TYR A 46 14.01 5.81 -5.08
CA TYR A 46 13.48 5.43 -6.39
C TYR A 46 12.98 6.61 -7.25
N LYS A 47 12.93 7.84 -6.73
CA LYS A 47 12.42 9.03 -7.43
C LYS A 47 13.10 9.33 -8.78
N ASP A 48 14.35 8.92 -8.95
CA ASP A 48 15.14 9.19 -10.17
C ASP A 48 15.02 8.06 -11.21
N LEU A 49 14.26 6.99 -10.91
CA LEU A 49 13.95 5.97 -11.90
C LEU A 49 12.89 6.48 -12.89
N PRO A 50 12.97 6.07 -14.17
CA PRO A 50 12.06 6.53 -15.22
C PRO A 50 10.72 5.78 -15.18
N PHE A 51 9.99 5.87 -14.05
CA PHE A 51 8.65 5.28 -13.95
C PHE A 51 7.69 5.95 -14.94
N ALA A 52 7.08 5.14 -15.80
CA ALA A 52 6.11 5.63 -16.78
C ALA A 52 4.70 5.78 -16.21
N ARG A 53 4.36 5.05 -15.14
CA ARG A 53 3.01 4.98 -14.57
C ARG A 53 3.00 4.44 -13.15
N VAL A 54 2.01 4.86 -12.36
CA VAL A 54 1.71 4.35 -11.02
C VAL A 54 0.35 3.66 -11.03
N TYR A 55 0.29 2.48 -10.43
CA TYR A 55 -0.96 1.77 -10.17
C TYR A 55 -1.10 1.51 -8.68
N THR A 56 -2.28 1.77 -8.13
CA THR A 56 -2.57 1.53 -6.71
C THR A 56 -3.86 0.75 -6.54
N SER A 57 -4.05 0.20 -5.34
CA SER A 57 -5.41 -0.14 -4.89
C SER A 57 -6.23 1.13 -4.69
N ARG A 58 -7.51 1.00 -4.34
CA ARG A 58 -8.34 2.15 -3.94
C ARG A 58 -8.19 2.55 -2.46
N LEU A 59 -7.30 1.88 -1.72
CA LEU A 59 -7.16 2.04 -0.27
C LEU A 59 -6.18 3.17 0.05
N LYS A 60 -6.52 4.03 1.01
CA LYS A 60 -5.73 5.22 1.42
C LYS A 60 -4.27 4.89 1.68
N ARG A 61 -4.00 3.79 2.38
CA ARG A 61 -2.63 3.37 2.70
C ARG A 61 -1.74 3.16 1.47
N THR A 62 -2.27 2.71 0.32
CA THR A 62 -1.48 2.60 -0.92
C THR A 62 -1.28 3.97 -1.58
N HIS A 63 -2.32 4.80 -1.61
CA HIS A 63 -2.22 6.19 -2.11
C HIS A 63 -1.20 6.99 -1.31
N GLN A 64 -1.25 6.94 0.02
CA GLN A 64 -0.31 7.63 0.91
C GLN A 64 1.11 7.12 0.76
N SER A 65 1.29 5.82 0.47
CA SER A 65 2.62 5.25 0.22
C SER A 65 3.23 5.78 -1.08
N MET A 66 2.40 6.08 -2.08
CA MET A 66 2.81 6.53 -3.41
C MET A 66 2.62 8.03 -3.64
N HIS A 67 2.17 8.80 -2.63
CA HIS A 67 1.71 10.18 -2.83
C HIS A 67 2.71 11.05 -3.58
N LYS A 68 4.01 10.95 -3.29
CA LYS A 68 5.03 11.77 -3.99
C LYS A 68 5.17 11.45 -5.48
N PHE A 69 4.99 10.20 -5.87
CA PHE A 69 4.99 9.82 -7.29
C PHE A 69 3.72 10.31 -7.99
N ILE A 70 2.58 10.32 -7.28
CA ILE A 70 1.31 10.85 -7.77
C ILE A 70 1.39 12.38 -7.90
N ASP A 71 1.91 13.07 -6.88
CA ASP A 71 2.09 14.52 -6.83
C ASP A 71 3.10 15.03 -7.87
N LEU A 72 4.03 14.18 -8.32
CA LEU A 72 4.93 14.46 -9.45
C LEU A 72 4.17 14.59 -10.78
N GLY A 73 2.91 14.16 -10.84
CA GLY A 73 2.09 14.17 -12.04
C GLY A 73 2.28 12.95 -12.93
N LEU A 74 2.85 11.86 -12.41
CA LEU A 74 2.86 10.59 -13.16
C LEU A 74 1.43 10.11 -13.41
N PRO A 75 1.13 9.54 -14.58
CA PRO A 75 -0.15 8.88 -14.81
C PRO A 75 -0.44 7.89 -13.69
N HIS A 76 -1.57 8.06 -13.02
CA HIS A 76 -1.97 7.27 -11.86
C HIS A 76 -3.36 6.68 -12.07
N GLU A 77 -3.48 5.38 -11.83
CA GLU A 77 -4.76 4.67 -11.86
C GLU A 77 -4.97 3.87 -10.56
N ALA A 78 -6.16 4.00 -9.96
CA ALA A 78 -6.55 3.27 -8.76
C ALA A 78 -7.56 2.17 -9.09
N HIS A 79 -7.15 0.90 -8.90
CA HIS A 79 -7.95 -0.27 -9.27
C HIS A 79 -8.44 -1.04 -8.04
N ALA A 80 -9.75 -1.31 -7.99
CA ALA A 80 -10.33 -2.15 -6.93
C ALA A 80 -9.80 -3.59 -6.98
N ALA A 81 -9.38 -4.08 -8.15
CA ALA A 81 -8.77 -5.40 -8.31
C ALA A 81 -7.40 -5.54 -7.60
N LEU A 82 -6.78 -4.42 -7.20
CA LEU A 82 -5.55 -4.38 -6.41
C LEU A 82 -5.84 -4.18 -4.91
N ASN A 83 -7.10 -4.12 -4.49
CA ASN A 83 -7.42 -4.08 -3.07
C ASN A 83 -6.95 -5.35 -2.37
N GLU A 84 -6.63 -5.21 -1.09
CA GLU A 84 -6.33 -6.36 -0.23
C GLU A 84 -7.52 -7.33 -0.21
N ILE A 85 -7.24 -8.60 0.07
CA ILE A 85 -8.27 -9.64 0.23
C ILE A 85 -9.38 -9.14 1.16
N SER A 86 -10.64 -9.33 0.79
CA SER A 86 -11.75 -9.12 1.73
C SER A 86 -11.77 -10.27 2.72
N TRP A 87 -11.62 -9.95 4.01
CA TRP A 87 -11.66 -10.94 5.08
C TRP A 87 -13.05 -11.07 5.72
N GLY A 88 -14.06 -10.42 5.12
CA GLY A 88 -15.43 -10.44 5.59
C GLY A 88 -15.54 -10.01 7.06
N THR A 89 -16.17 -10.86 7.88
CA THR A 89 -16.41 -10.58 9.30
C THR A 89 -15.15 -10.57 10.16
N ARG A 90 -13.99 -10.96 9.64
CA ARG A 90 -12.71 -10.91 10.36
C ARG A 90 -12.03 -9.55 10.26
N GLU A 91 -12.45 -8.67 9.37
CA GLU A 91 -11.88 -7.34 9.28
C GLU A 91 -12.13 -6.55 10.60
N GLY A 92 -11.10 -5.88 11.11
CA GLY A 92 -11.14 -5.20 12.40
C GLY A 92 -10.87 -6.09 13.61
N THR A 93 -10.74 -7.41 13.45
CA THR A 93 -10.39 -8.31 14.56
C THR A 93 -8.87 -8.52 14.64
N ARG A 94 -8.37 -8.81 15.85
CA ARG A 94 -6.97 -9.22 16.03
C ARG A 94 -6.74 -10.61 15.45
N ILE A 95 -5.60 -10.80 14.82
CA ILE A 95 -5.07 -12.09 14.42
C ILE A 95 -4.59 -12.78 15.70
N THR A 96 -5.07 -14.01 15.91
CA THR A 96 -4.54 -14.87 16.97
C THR A 96 -3.31 -15.64 16.47
N PRO A 97 -2.38 -16.07 17.34
CA PRO A 97 -1.20 -16.83 16.92
C PRO A 97 -1.53 -18.12 16.14
N GLN A 98 -2.67 -18.75 16.42
CA GLN A 98 -3.15 -19.94 15.70
C GLN A 98 -3.60 -19.64 14.25
N GLU A 99 -3.97 -18.40 13.97
CA GLU A 99 -4.43 -17.95 12.65
C GLU A 99 -3.28 -17.33 11.81
N ASP A 100 -2.12 -17.10 12.42
CA ASP A 100 -0.89 -16.59 11.78
C ASP A 100 0.09 -17.72 11.39
N ALA A 101 -0.32 -18.98 11.57
CA ALA A 101 0.46 -20.19 11.32
C ALA A 101 0.22 -20.80 9.92
#